data_AF-A0A822G846-F1
#
_entry.id   AF-A0A822G846-F1
#
_cell.length_a   1.000
_cell.length_b   1.000
_cell.length_c   1.000
_cell.angle_alpha   90.00
_cell.angle_beta   90.00
_cell.angle_gamma   90.00
#
_symmetry.space_group_name_H-M   'P 1'
#
loop_
_entity.id
_entity.type
_entity.pdbx_description
1 polymer ?
#
loop_
_entity_poly.entity_id
_entity_poly.type
_entity_poly.pdbx_seq_one_letter_code
_entity_poly.pdbx_strand_id
1 'polypeptide(L)' 'DDHSGLFVFDNDEKDVVESDGLAQITVLRTSGARGRIRVPFITQDGTALIGRDYLTKEGEVIFENNENQ' A
#
# COMPACT_ATOMS: atom_id res chain seq x y z
N ASP A 1 3.67 -23.96 3.21
CA ASP A 1 3.30 -23.30 1.95
C ASP A 1 4.51 -22.53 1.47
N ASP A 2 5.07 -22.85 0.29
CA ASP A 2 6.34 -22.28 -0.21
C ASP A 2 6.13 -20.98 -0.99
N HIS A 3 4.89 -20.50 -1.07
CA HIS A 3 4.55 -19.35 -1.89
C HIS A 3 5.09 -18.04 -1.32
N SER A 4 5.50 -17.16 -2.22
CA SER A 4 5.98 -15.81 -1.90
C SER A 4 4.88 -14.86 -1.43
N GLY A 5 3.61 -15.27 -1.50
CA GLY A 5 2.44 -14.52 -1.06
C GLY A 5 1.72 -13.76 -2.18
N LEU A 6 0.48 -13.35 -1.88
CA LEU A 6 -0.39 -12.48 -2.67
C LEU A 6 -0.50 -11.13 -1.95
N PHE A 7 -0.34 -10.04 -2.70
CA PHE A 7 -0.34 -8.67 -2.17
C PHE A 7 -1.66 -7.98 -2.53
N VAL A 8 -2.37 -7.48 -1.53
CA VAL A 8 -3.65 -6.79 -1.69
C VAL A 8 -3.67 -5.54 -0.80
N PHE A 9 -4.52 -4.57 -1.12
CA PHE A 9 -4.85 -3.53 -0.16
C PHE A 9 -5.81 -4.09 0.89
N ASP A 10 -5.73 -3.57 2.11
CA ASP A 10 -6.66 -3.92 3.19
C ASP A 10 -8.11 -3.55 2.84
N ASN A 11 -8.30 -2.45 2.11
CA ASN A 11 -9.60 -2.03 1.58
C ASN A 11 -9.43 -1.57 0.12
N ASP A 12 -10.45 -1.82 -0.70
CA ASP A 12 -10.57 -1.31 -2.07
C ASP A 12 -10.77 0.22 -2.12
N GLU A 13 -11.54 0.74 -1.16
CA GLU A 13 -11.81 2.17 -1.01
C GLU A 13 -11.50 2.60 0.44
N LYS A 14 -11.01 3.84 0.60
CA LYS A 14 -10.76 4.43 1.91
C LYS A 14 -11.16 5.90 1.92
N ASP A 15 -12.15 6.22 2.73
CA ASP A 15 -12.49 7.60 3.04
C ASP A 15 -11.49 8.21 4.02
N VAL A 16 -11.01 9.41 3.70
CA VAL A 16 -10.09 10.18 4.54
C VAL A 16 -10.57 11.62 4.62
N VAL A 17 -10.44 12.21 5.80
CA VAL A 17 -10.76 13.62 6.02
C VAL A 17 -9.50 14.44 5.71
N GLU A 18 -9.61 15.48 4.89
CA GLU A 18 -8.44 16.31 4.53
C GLU A 18 -7.74 16.91 5.76
N SER A 19 -8.51 17.17 6.84
CA SER A 19 -8.01 17.69 8.11
C SER A 19 -7.12 16.70 8.90
N ASP A 20 -7.16 15.39 8.61
CA ASP A 20 -6.26 14.40 9.23
C ASP A 20 -4.81 14.58 8.76
N GLY A 21 -4.61 15.20 7.61
CA GLY A 21 -3.30 15.50 7.02
C GLY A 21 -2.56 14.28 6.45
N LEU A 22 -2.84 13.06 6.91
CA LEU A 22 -2.21 11.83 6.45
C LEU A 22 -3.25 10.72 6.20
N ALA A 23 -3.19 10.12 5.01
CA ALA A 23 -3.95 8.92 4.67
C ALA A 23 -3.07 7.67 4.84
N GLN A 24 -3.41 6.80 5.80
CA GLN A 24 -2.71 5.52 5.99
C GLN A 24 -3.36 4.41 5.15
N ILE A 25 -2.64 3.93 4.14
CA ILE A 25 -3.03 2.82 3.27
C ILE A 25 -2.17 1.61 3.60
N THR A 26 -2.80 0.49 3.93
CA THR A 26 -2.13 -0.75 4.34
C THR A 26 -2.11 -1.75 3.18
N VAL A 27 -0.95 -2.37 2.95
CA VAL A 27 -0.78 -3.50 2.00
C VAL A 27 -0.67 -4.77 2.82
N LEU A 28 -1.50 -5.76 2.51
CA LEU A 28 -1.49 -7.08 3.15
C LEU A 28 -0.79 -8.09 2.24
N ARG A 29 0.02 -8.95 2.84
CA ARG A 29 0.61 -10.14 2.20
C ARG A 29 -0.07 -11.40 2.74
N THR A 30 -0.79 -12.09 1.86
CA THR A 30 -1.63 -13.26 2.17
C THR A 30 -1.13 -14.50 1.44
N SER A 31 -1.61 -15.70 1.80
CA SER A 31 -1.26 -16.96 1.10
C SER A 31 0.25 -17.22 0.93
N GLY A 32 1.04 -16.86 1.95
CA GLY A 32 2.49 -17.09 1.99
C GLY A 32 3.29 -15.86 2.43
N ALA A 33 4.36 -16.08 3.21
CA ALA A 33 5.24 -15.01 3.70
C ALA A 33 6.73 -15.37 3.52
N ARG A 34 7.04 -16.30 2.62
CA ARG A 34 8.40 -16.79 2.42
C ARG A 34 9.24 -15.82 1.61
N GLY A 35 10.41 -15.49 2.13
CA GLY A 35 11.39 -14.63 1.49
C GLY A 35 11.06 -13.15 1.57
N ARG A 36 12.06 -12.33 1.23
CA ARG A 36 11.97 -10.86 1.19
C ARG A 36 11.39 -10.42 -0.15
N ILE A 37 10.33 -9.62 -0.12
CA ILE A 37 9.65 -9.10 -1.31
C ILE A 37 9.56 -7.59 -1.24
N ARG A 38 9.65 -6.94 -2.42
CA ARG A 38 9.51 -5.50 -2.60
C ARG A 38 8.30 -5.24 -3.46
N VAL A 39 7.39 -4.41 -2.98
CA VAL A 39 6.14 -4.04 -3.67
C VAL A 39 6.20 -2.55 -3.99
N PRO A 40 6.53 -2.16 -5.23
CA PRO A 40 6.55 -0.75 -5.63
C PRO A 40 5.12 -0.18 -5.66
N PHE A 41 4.98 1.08 -5.27
CA PHE A 41 3.71 1.81 -5.33
C PHE A 41 3.94 3.25 -5.79
N ILE A 42 2.89 3.84 -6.38
CA ILE A 42 2.81 5.24 -6.78
C ILE A 42 1.36 5.71 -6.64
N THR A 43 1.15 6.93 -6.20
CA THR A 43 -0.19 7.56 -6.20
C THR A 43 -0.49 8.16 -7.57
N GLN A 44 -1.74 8.03 -8.01
CA GLN A 44 -2.22 8.51 -9.30
C GLN A 44 -3.47 9.36 -9.13
N ASP A 45 -3.65 10.36 -9.99
CA ASP A 45 -4.84 11.20 -10.04
C ASP A 45 -6.09 10.39 -10.38
N GLY A 46 -7.20 10.83 -9.79
CA GLY A 46 -8.54 10.36 -10.11
C GLY A 46 -9.47 11.56 -10.11
N THR A 47 -10.42 11.59 -9.19
CA THR A 47 -11.18 12.82 -8.87
C THR A 47 -10.35 13.80 -8.04
N ALA A 48 -9.51 13.29 -7.14
CA ALA A 48 -8.50 14.04 -6.41
C ALA A 48 -7.27 14.28 -7.30
N LEU A 49 -6.72 15.49 -7.26
CA LEU A 49 -5.61 15.98 -8.07
C LEU A 49 -4.35 16.23 -7.24
N ILE A 50 -3.20 15.84 -7.80
CA ILE A 50 -1.89 16.08 -7.20
C ILE A 50 -1.63 17.57 -7.02
N GLY A 51 -1.13 17.96 -5.85
CA GLY A 51 -0.79 19.34 -5.49
C GLY A 51 -1.98 20.21 -5.10
N ARG A 52 -3.22 19.73 -5.28
CA ARG A 52 -4.44 20.37 -4.79
C ARG A 52 -5.03 19.60 -3.60
N ASP A 53 -5.33 18.32 -3.82
CA ASP A 53 -6.07 17.49 -2.87
C ASP A 53 -5.13 16.53 -2.11
N TYR A 54 -4.02 16.13 -2.74
CA TYR A 54 -2.98 15.32 -2.10
C TYR A 54 -1.59 15.56 -2.71
N LEU A 55 -0.54 15.10 -2.04
CA LEU A 55 0.84 15.13 -2.57
C LEU A 55 1.21 13.78 -3.17
N THR A 56 1.89 13.79 -4.32
CA THR A 56 2.35 12.52 -4.93
C THR A 56 3.27 11.77 -3.99
N LYS A 57 3.12 10.44 -3.97
CA LYS A 57 3.93 9.54 -3.16
C LYS A 57 4.22 8.30 -3.98
N GLU A 58 5.49 7.99 -4.10
CA GLU A 58 5.99 6.76 -4.70
C GLU A 58 7.03 6.12 -3.77
N GLY A 59 7.24 4.82 -3.93
CA GLY A 59 8.21 4.07 -3.15
C GLY A 59 8.05 2.57 -3.28
N GLU A 60 8.63 1.84 -2.34
CA GLU A 60 8.47 0.39 -2.22
C GLU A 60 8.11 0.01 -0.78
N VAL A 61 7.15 -0.91 -0.62
CA VAL A 61 6.89 -1.61 0.64
C VAL A 61 7.74 -2.87 0.65
N ILE A 62 8.52 -3.06 1.71
CA ILE A 62 9.42 -4.21 1.83
C ILE A 62 8.85 -5.15 2.88
N PHE A 63 8.47 -6.34 2.44
CA PHE A 63 8.08 -7.44 3.32
C PHE A 63 9.31 -8.31 3.58
N GLU A 64 9.77 -8.36 4.82
CA GLU A 64 10.79 -9.32 5.22
C GLU A 64 10.23 -10.74 5.31
N ASN A 65 11.11 -11.72 5.52
CA ASN A 65 10.67 -13.11 5.65
C ASN A 65 9.77 -13.28 6.88
N ASN A 66 8.58 -13.85 6.69
CA ASN A 66 7.48 -14.00 7.66
C ASN A 66 6.70 -12.72 8.01
N GLU A 67 6.94 -11.59 7.34
CA GLU A 67 6.14 -10.37 7.50
C GLU A 67 4.90 -10.39 6.60
N ASN A 68 3.76 -9.87 7.11
CA ASN A 68 2.46 -9.93 6.44
C ASN A 68 1.69 -8.60 6.33
N GLN A 69 2.14 -7.50 6.95
CA GLN A 69 1.61 -6.13 6.80
C GLN A 69 2.64 -5.09 7.23
#